data_AF-A0A180F6N1-F1
#
_entry.id   AF-A0A180F6N1-F1
#
_cell.length_a   1.000
_cell.length_b   1.000
_cell.length_c   1.000
_cell.angle_alpha   90.00
_cell.angle_beta   90.00
_cell.angle_gamma   90.00
#
_symmetry.space_group_name_H-M   'P 1'
#
loop_
_entity.id
_entity.type
_entity.pdbx_description
1 polymer ?
#
loop_
_entity_poly.entity_id
_entity_poly.type
_entity_poly.pdbx_seq_one_letter_code
_entity_poly.pdbx_strand_id
1 'polypeptide(L)'
;MYEGEIASQNRFTGEIVFNPAGKKSDTVIGYVAYFSLINGFEKYLYMTKEECEKRGKKYSQMYKKGYGKWSDDFDAMARKTVLKLLLSRFGILSVDCRQRLHSTNRPFEAT
;
A
#
# COMPACT_ATOMS: atom_id res chain seq x y z
N MET A 1 9.52 -2.00 -6.16
CA MET A 1 10.23 -3.26 -5.92
C MET A 1 10.78 -3.75 -7.22
N TYR A 2 12.03 -4.16 -7.20
CA TYR A 2 12.76 -4.70 -8.33
C TYR A 2 12.83 -6.22 -8.26
N GLU A 3 13.04 -6.84 -9.41
CA GLU A 3 13.17 -8.29 -9.53
C GLU A 3 14.30 -8.82 -8.64
N GLY A 4 13.97 -9.76 -7.74
CA GLY A 4 14.91 -10.38 -6.79
C GLY A 4 14.91 -9.81 -5.37
N GLU A 5 14.17 -8.73 -5.09
CA GLU A 5 14.15 -8.10 -3.75
C GLU A 5 13.13 -8.72 -2.75
N ILE A 6 12.26 -9.63 -3.20
CA ILE A 6 11.22 -10.27 -2.35
C ILE A 6 11.76 -11.58 -1.80
N ALA A 7 12.06 -11.63 -0.50
CA ALA A 7 12.50 -12.87 0.16
C ALA A 7 11.33 -13.73 0.64
N SER A 8 10.26 -13.10 1.12
CA SER A 8 9.06 -13.77 1.62
C SER A 8 7.91 -12.77 1.76
N GLN A 9 6.69 -13.21 1.42
CA GLN A 9 5.46 -12.49 1.69
C GLN A 9 4.56 -13.36 2.57
N ASN A 10 4.31 -12.92 3.80
CA ASN A 10 3.36 -13.61 4.67
C ASN A 10 1.92 -13.27 4.22
N ARG A 11 1.21 -14.27 3.72
CA ARG A 11 -0.16 -14.13 3.18
C ARG A 11 -1.19 -13.65 4.21
N PHE A 12 -0.94 -13.88 5.50
CA PHE A 12 -1.86 -13.51 6.58
C PHE A 12 -1.53 -12.14 7.18
N THR A 13 -0.27 -11.84 7.46
CA THR A 13 0.12 -10.57 8.09
C THR A 13 0.36 -9.45 7.09
N GLY A 14 0.65 -9.80 5.83
CA GLY A 14 1.05 -8.88 4.78
C GLY A 14 2.51 -8.42 4.90
N GLU A 15 3.24 -8.92 5.90
CA GLU A 15 4.65 -8.60 6.11
C GLU A 15 5.47 -9.07 4.91
N ILE A 16 6.30 -8.15 4.41
CA ILE A 16 7.22 -8.42 3.32
C ILE A 16 8.62 -8.31 3.91
N VAL A 17 9.36 -9.41 3.82
CA VAL A 17 10.79 -9.38 4.12
C VAL A 17 11.52 -8.98 2.86
N PHE A 18 12.16 -7.81 2.90
CA PHE A 18 12.95 -7.28 1.81
C PHE A 18 14.38 -7.78 1.92
N ASN A 19 14.94 -8.29 0.83
CA ASN A 19 16.38 -8.55 0.73
C ASN A 19 17.02 -7.57 -0.28
N PRO A 20 17.57 -6.43 0.19
CA PRO A 20 18.17 -5.42 -0.68
C PRO A 20 19.42 -5.90 -1.43
N ALA A 21 20.05 -6.99 -1.00
CA ALA A 21 21.22 -7.58 -1.67
C ALA A 21 20.85 -8.51 -2.85
N GLY A 22 19.55 -8.82 -3.03
CA GLY A 22 19.06 -9.76 -4.04
C GLY A 22 18.68 -9.14 -5.38
N LYS A 23 18.93 -7.85 -5.61
CA LYS A 23 18.54 -7.14 -6.83
C LYS A 23 19.17 -7.80 -8.07
N LYS A 24 18.33 -8.43 -8.90
CA LYS A 24 18.74 -9.09 -10.15
C LYS A 24 18.59 -8.20 -11.38
N SER A 25 17.67 -7.23 -11.33
CA SER A 25 17.34 -6.38 -12.48
C SER A 25 16.77 -5.02 -12.03
N ASP A 26 16.76 -4.03 -12.93
CA ASP A 26 16.10 -2.74 -12.77
C ASP A 26 14.61 -2.77 -13.17
N THR A 27 14.07 -3.95 -13.51
CA THR A 27 12.64 -4.11 -13.82
C THR A 27 11.78 -3.98 -12.56
N VAL A 28 10.82 -3.05 -12.59
CA VAL A 28 9.82 -2.88 -11.52
C VAL A 28 8.78 -4.01 -11.57
N ILE A 29 8.80 -4.91 -10.58
CA ILE A 29 7.87 -6.05 -10.47
C ILE A 29 6.61 -5.72 -9.67
N GLY A 30 6.66 -4.69 -8.83
CA GLY A 30 5.54 -4.33 -7.97
C GLY A 30 5.81 -3.13 -7.07
N TYR A 31 4.75 -2.75 -6.36
CA TYR A 31 4.66 -1.56 -5.55
C TYR A 31 4.25 -1.94 -4.14
N VAL A 32 4.90 -1.33 -3.16
CA VAL A 32 4.60 -1.53 -1.75
C VAL A 32 4.27 -0.19 -1.10
N ALA A 33 3.30 -0.21 -0.19
CA ALA A 33 3.08 0.86 0.76
C ALA A 33 3.16 0.30 2.18
N TYR A 34 3.65 1.12 3.10
CA TYR A 34 3.77 0.82 4.52
C TYR A 34 3.39 2.07 5.32
N PHE A 35 2.69 1.88 6.44
CA PHE A 35 2.61 2.90 7.47
C PHE A 35 2.62 2.27 8.86
N SER A 36 3.17 3.03 9.81
CA SER A 36 3.15 2.74 11.23
C SER A 36 2.53 3.90 11.99
N LEU A 37 1.85 3.57 13.09
CA LEU A 37 1.32 4.52 14.04
C LEU A 37 2.14 4.48 15.33
N ILE A 38 2.14 5.59 16.06
CA ILE A 38 2.86 5.76 17.33
C ILE A 38 2.43 4.77 18.44
N ASN A 39 1.31 4.07 18.27
CA ASN A 39 0.80 3.06 19.19
C ASN A 39 1.23 1.63 18.83
N GLY A 40 2.15 1.46 17.89
CA GLY A 40 2.66 0.15 17.46
C GLY A 40 1.81 -0.57 16.41
N PHE A 41 0.78 0.08 15.85
CA PHE A 41 0.03 -0.49 14.73
C PHE A 41 0.80 -0.30 13.42
N GLU A 42 1.08 -1.40 12.73
CA GLU A 42 1.80 -1.40 11.46
C GLU A 42 1.06 -2.21 10.40
N LYS A 43 1.01 -1.67 9.17
CA LYS A 43 0.51 -2.42 8.02
C LYS A 43 1.28 -2.17 6.73
N TYR A 44 1.43 -3.26 6.00
CA TYR A 44 2.02 -3.33 4.67
C TYR A 44 0.94 -3.67 3.65
N LEU A 45 1.07 -3.12 2.44
CA LEU A 45 0.28 -3.53 1.29
C LEU A 45 1.21 -3.65 0.08
N TYR A 46 1.27 -4.85 -0.48
CA TYR A 46 1.93 -5.13 -1.75
C TYR A 46 0.90 -5.25 -2.87
N MET A 47 1.24 -4.70 -4.04
CA MET A 47 0.55 -5.01 -5.29
C MET A 47 1.58 -5.21 -6.38
N THR A 48 1.41 -6.27 -7.16
CA THR A 48 2.19 -6.50 -8.39
C THR A 48 1.87 -5.44 -9.44
N LYS A 49 2.79 -5.24 -10.40
CA LYS A 49 2.57 -4.33 -11.53
C LYS A 49 1.28 -4.67 -12.29
N GLU A 50 1.02 -5.95 -12.51
CA GLU A 50 -0.18 -6.45 -13.20
C GLU A 50 -1.47 -6.12 -12.44
N GLU A 51 -1.48 -6.24 -11.12
CA GLU A 51 -2.63 -5.85 -10.29
C GLU A 51 -2.88 -4.34 -10.35
N CYS A 52 -1.82 -3.54 -10.36
CA CYS A 52 -1.91 -2.10 -10.56
C CYS A 52 -2.48 -1.75 -11.95
N GLU A 53 -2.05 -2.43 -13.01
CA GLU A 53 -2.59 -2.26 -14.36
C GLU A 53 -4.06 -2.65 -14.46
N LYS A 54 -4.44 -3.80 -13.91
CA LYS A 54 -5.85 -4.26 -13.84
C LYS A 54 -6.71 -3.22 -13.12
N ARG A 55 -6.21 -2.66 -12.02
CA ARG A 55 -6.91 -1.61 -11.26
C ARG A 55 -7.02 -0.30 -12.03
N GLY A 56 -5.94 0.13 -12.67
CA GLY A 56 -5.93 1.27 -13.58
C GLY A 56 -7.00 1.11 -14.66
N LYS A 57 -7.02 -0.04 -15.35
CA LYS A 57 -7.99 -0.32 -16.42
C LYS A 57 -9.41 -0.39 -15.90
N LYS A 58 -9.64 -0.93 -14.69
CA LYS A 58 -10.97 -1.01 -14.09
C LYS A 58 -11.57 0.36 -13.79
N TYR A 59 -10.80 1.25 -13.16
CA TYR A 59 -11.31 2.51 -12.60
C TYR A 59 -11.04 3.76 -13.44
N SER A 60 -10.05 3.76 -14.33
CA SER A 60 -9.72 4.89 -15.20
C SER A 60 -10.28 4.68 -16.61
N GLN A 61 -11.34 5.42 -16.97
CA GLN A 61 -11.92 5.36 -18.31
C GLN A 61 -10.96 5.88 -19.40
N MET A 62 -10.12 6.86 -19.07
CA MET A 62 -9.09 7.39 -19.98
C MET A 62 -8.03 6.33 -20.27
N TYR A 63 -7.63 5.58 -19.26
CA TYR A 63 -6.65 4.51 -19.42
C TYR A 63 -7.18 3.34 -20.26
N LYS A 64 -8.48 3.02 -20.17
CA LYS A 64 -9.12 2.07 -21.09
C LYS A 64 -9.03 2.51 -22.55
N LYS A 65 -9.05 3.81 -22.80
CA LYS A 65 -8.92 4.40 -24.13
C LYS A 65 -7.46 4.64 -24.54
N GLY A 66 -6.48 4.25 -23.71
CA GLY A 66 -5.06 4.31 -24.01
C GLY A 66 -4.37 5.65 -23.75
N TYR A 67 -5.02 6.61 -23.07
CA TYR A 67 -4.45 7.93 -22.82
C TYR A 67 -4.60 8.41 -21.36
N GLY A 68 -3.86 9.46 -21.01
CA GLY A 68 -3.89 10.11 -19.71
C GLY A 68 -2.86 9.56 -18.73
N LYS A 69 -2.90 10.04 -17.48
CA LYS A 69 -1.82 9.88 -16.49
C LYS A 69 -1.39 8.44 -16.20
N TRP A 70 -2.25 7.44 -16.39
CA TRP A 70 -1.87 6.03 -16.22
C TRP A 70 -1.02 5.49 -17.39
N SER A 71 -1.15 6.09 -18.57
CA SER A 71 -0.30 5.83 -19.73
C SER A 71 1.00 6.64 -19.65
N ASP A 72 0.88 7.93 -19.32
CA ASP A 72 1.99 8.87 -19.33
C ASP A 72 2.95 8.69 -18.13
N ASP A 73 2.41 8.39 -16.93
CA ASP A 73 3.16 8.19 -15.70
C ASP A 73 2.54 7.07 -14.85
N PHE A 74 2.70 5.85 -15.35
CA PHE A 74 2.17 4.65 -14.71
C PHE A 74 2.68 4.49 -13.27
N ASP A 75 3.97 4.73 -13.07
CA ASP A 75 4.64 4.44 -11.80
C ASP A 75 4.17 5.37 -10.69
N ALA A 76 4.01 6.67 -10.95
CA ALA A 76 3.45 7.59 -9.97
C ALA A 76 2.00 7.23 -9.63
N MET A 77 1.21 6.83 -10.63
CA MET A 77 -0.18 6.41 -10.43
C MET A 77 -0.29 5.12 -9.64
N ALA A 78 0.57 4.14 -9.90
CA ALA A 78 0.64 2.89 -9.15
C ALA A 78 1.03 3.14 -7.69
N ARG A 79 2.12 3.89 -7.43
CA ARG A 79 2.54 4.28 -6.07
C ARG A 79 1.41 4.96 -5.29
N LYS A 80 0.77 5.96 -5.88
CA LYS A 80 -0.37 6.66 -5.27
C LYS A 80 -1.53 5.72 -4.97
N THR A 81 -1.82 4.79 -5.87
CA THR A 81 -2.93 3.86 -5.73
C THR A 81 -2.73 2.90 -4.57
N VAL A 82 -1.53 2.34 -4.45
CA VAL A 82 -1.19 1.39 -3.37
C VAL A 82 -1.21 2.10 -2.02
N LEU A 83 -0.62 3.30 -1.91
CA LEU A 83 -0.67 4.09 -0.68
C LEU A 83 -2.10 4.48 -0.29
N LYS A 84 -2.90 4.96 -1.26
CA LYS A 84 -4.30 5.33 -1.02
C LYS A 84 -5.14 4.14 -0.56
N LEU A 85 -4.91 2.95 -1.14
CA LEU A 85 -5.60 1.73 -0.74
C LEU A 85 -5.28 1.32 0.69
N LEU A 86 -4.01 1.36 1.06
CA LEU A 86 -3.54 1.04 2.40
C LEU A 86 -4.18 1.98 3.43
N LEU A 87 -4.12 3.28 3.18
CA LEU A 87 -4.72 4.29 4.06
C LEU A 87 -6.26 4.25 4.07
N SER A 88 -6.89 3.95 2.94
CA SER A 88 -8.36 3.83 2.90
C SER A 88 -8.87 2.62 3.67
N ARG A 89 -8.06 1.57 3.83
CA ARG A 89 -8.44 0.34 4.53
C ARG A 89 -8.10 0.37 6.02
N PHE A 90 -6.95 0.97 6.38
CA PHE A 90 -6.43 0.91 7.75
C PHE A 90 -6.07 2.29 8.34
N GLY A 91 -6.00 3.32 7.50
CA GLY A 91 -5.68 4.68 7.93
C GLY A 91 -6.88 5.38 8.54
N ILE A 92 -6.61 6.21 9.56
CA ILE A 92 -7.59 7.07 10.21
C ILE A 92 -7.83 8.28 9.30
N LEU A 93 -8.72 8.14 8.33
CA LEU A 93 -9.00 9.22 7.37
C LEU A 93 -9.95 10.31 7.93
N SER A 94 -10.67 10.02 9.02
CA SER A 94 -11.63 10.93 9.63
C SER A 94 -11.21 11.38 11.04
N VAL A 95 -11.50 12.64 11.35
CA VAL A 95 -11.31 13.24 12.67
C VAL A 95 -12.11 12.49 13.74
N ASP A 96 -13.30 11.98 13.40
CA ASP A 96 -14.13 11.21 14.33
C ASP A 96 -13.51 9.86 14.69
N CYS A 97 -12.89 9.20 13.71
CA CYS A 97 -12.18 7.94 13.94
C CYS A 97 -10.93 8.17 14.81
N ARG A 98 -10.25 9.31 14.62
CA ARG A 98 -9.15 9.75 15.50
C ARG A 98 -9.64 9.96 16.93
N GLN A 99 -10.75 10.68 17.11
CA GLN A 99 -11.34 10.94 18.43
C GLN A 99 -11.73 9.65 19.16
N ARG A 100 -12.34 8.69 18.43
CA ARG A 100 -12.69 7.37 18.98
C ARG A 100 -11.45 6.58 19.40
N LEU A 101 -10.39 6.57 18.60
CA LEU A 101 -9.14 5.91 18.97
C LEU A 101 -8.49 6.55 20.20
N HIS A 102 -8.48 7.88 20.32
CA HIS A 102 -8.04 8.55 21.55
C HIS A 102 -8.87 8.14 22.77
N SER A 103 -10.19 7.97 22.62
CA SER A 103 -11.03 7.50 23.74
C SER A 103 -10.77 6.05 24.14
N THR A 104 -10.30 5.21 23.20
CA THR A 104 -10.00 3.78 23.43
C THR A 104 -8.64 3.60 24.12
N ASN A 105 -7.70 4.53 23.93
CA ASN A 105 -6.40 4.54 24.58
C ASN A 105 -6.42 5.08 26.02
N ARG A 106 -7.59 5.33 26.62
CA ARG A 106 -7.66 5.63 28.04
C ARG A 106 -7.49 4.32 28.82
N PRO A 107 -6.62 4.26 29.84
CA PRO A 107 -6.49 3.08 30.67
C PRO A 107 -7.86 2.73 31.24
N PHE A 108 -8.23 1.45 31.14
CA PHE A 108 -9.44 0.93 31.78
C PHE A 108 -9.22 1.00 33.28
N GLU A 109 -9.69 2.07 33.91
CA GLU A 109 -9.76 2.15 35.37
C GLU A 109 -10.84 1.16 35.83
N ALA A 110 -10.38 -0.03 36.23
CA ALA A 110 -11.22 -1.01 36.89
C ALA A 110 -11.48 -0.54 38.33
N THR A 111 -12.67 -0.02 38.59
CA THR A 111 -13.28 0.06 39.92
C THR A 111 -13.89 -1.26 40.34
#